data_AF-A0A3B8WHB6-F1
#
_entry.id   AF-A0A3B8WHB6-F1
#
_cell.length_a   1.000
_cell.length_b   1.000
_cell.length_c   1.000
_cell.angle_alpha   90.00
_cell.angle_beta   90.00
_cell.angle_gamma   90.00
#
_symmetry.space_group_name_H-M   'P 1'
#
loop_
_entity.id
_entity.type
_entity.pdbx_description
1 polymer ?
#
loop_
_entity_poly.entity_id
_entity_poly.type
_entity_poly.pdbx_seq_one_letter_code
_entity_poly.pdbx_strand_id
1 'polypeptide(L)'
;QYDAHAWVEVWLEGRGWVRVDPTAAIAPSRIESGLRDAVADEGSFLENDLTSPQRYGDVAILQWASLQLDRINYHWQRWVVGYQGQSQMDLMSRLPGNFGLKELGYLTAGLVGVALLIAGVVSALSIRRGARKDAFGRVVLAWHRLCEQVGVPVRTGETPTTLAERLADARPEVESSARLFARAVNSHYYTASTQEVSAHEARRLARLLKTMKRQLRRKPEPASRTLR
;
A
#
# COMPACT_ATOMS: atom_id res chain seq x y z
N GLN A 1 -2.19 -17.35 31.82
CA GLN A 1 -1.45 -16.10 32.05
C GLN A 1 -2.39 -14.95 31.69
N TYR A 2 -3.14 -14.44 32.67
CA TYR A 2 -4.21 -13.44 32.47
C TYR A 2 -4.26 -12.44 33.65
N ASP A 3 -3.13 -11.92 34.12
CA ASP A 3 -3.15 -10.84 35.11
C ASP A 3 -2.11 -9.78 34.76
N ALA A 4 -2.49 -8.90 33.83
CA ALA A 4 -1.83 -7.61 33.69
C ALA A 4 -2.60 -6.61 34.57
N HIS A 5 -2.04 -6.27 35.73
CA HIS A 5 -2.60 -5.25 36.62
C HIS A 5 -1.87 -3.93 36.41
N ALA A 6 -2.60 -2.87 36.06
CA ALA A 6 -2.05 -1.54 35.87
C ALA A 6 -2.43 -0.64 37.06
N TRP A 7 -1.45 0.01 37.68
CA TRP A 7 -1.66 1.01 38.73
C TRP A 7 -1.17 2.39 38.27
N VAL A 8 -1.55 3.44 39.00
CA VAL A 8 -1.12 4.83 38.74
C VAL A 8 -0.31 5.33 39.93
N GLU A 9 0.70 6.14 39.66
CA GLU A 9 1.50 6.84 40.68
C GLU A 9 1.36 8.35 40.46
N VAL A 10 1.11 9.09 41.53
CA VAL A 10 0.96 10.56 41.50
C VAL A 10 2.03 11.19 42.40
N TRP A 11 2.64 12.27 41.91
CA TRP A 11 3.62 13.03 42.70
C TRP A 11 2.91 14.10 43.53
N LEU A 12 3.08 14.05 44.85
CA LEU A 12 2.52 15.02 45.78
C LEU A 12 3.64 15.80 46.46
N GLU A 13 3.56 17.13 46.40
CA GLU A 13 4.56 18.02 46.99
C GLU A 13 4.62 17.81 48.52
N GLY A 14 5.82 17.56 49.03
CA GLY A 14 6.08 17.20 50.44
C GLY A 14 5.91 15.72 50.80
N ARG A 15 5.41 14.85 49.91
CA ARG A 15 5.24 13.40 50.16
C ARG A 15 5.88 12.49 49.10
N GLY A 16 6.24 13.02 47.94
CA GLY A 16 6.88 12.28 46.87
C GLY A 16 5.89 11.45 46.04
N TRP A 17 6.38 10.40 45.37
CA TRP A 17 5.56 9.50 44.57
C TRP A 17 4.66 8.65 45.47
N VAL A 18 3.35 8.76 45.27
CA VAL A 18 2.33 7.98 45.99
C VAL A 18 1.59 7.10 45.00
N ARG A 19 1.57 5.79 45.28
CA ARG A 19 0.81 4.82 44.49
C ARG A 19 -0.68 4.94 44.81
N VAL A 20 -1.50 5.04 43.77
CA VAL A 20 -2.96 5.09 43.86
C VAL A 20 -3.52 3.99 42.94
N ASP A 21 -4.21 3.03 43.55
CA ASP A 21 -4.89 1.95 42.83
C ASP A 21 -6.41 2.22 42.80
N PRO A 22 -6.99 2.63 41.67
CA PRO A 22 -8.42 2.90 41.55
C PRO A 22 -9.29 1.63 41.62
N THR A 23 -8.69 0.43 41.58
CA THR A 23 -9.41 -0.85 41.62
C THR A 23 -10.02 -1.13 43.00
N ALA A 24 -9.59 -0.43 44.04
CA ALA A 24 -10.20 -0.50 45.37
C ALA A 24 -11.64 0.08 45.42
N ALA A 25 -12.05 0.87 44.43
CA ALA A 25 -13.36 1.53 44.39
C ALA A 25 -14.46 0.71 43.68
N ILE A 26 -14.14 -0.45 43.10
CA ILE A 26 -15.05 -1.19 42.19
C ILE A 26 -15.50 -2.56 42.77
N ALA A 27 -15.26 -2.84 44.05
CA ALA A 27 -15.69 -4.08 44.72
C ALA A 27 -16.61 -3.80 45.93
N PRO A 28 -17.94 -3.64 45.72
CA PRO A 28 -18.90 -3.29 46.79
C PRO A 28 -18.96 -4.31 47.94
N SER A 29 -18.74 -5.59 47.64
CA SER A 29 -18.82 -6.68 48.62
C SER A 29 -17.78 -6.61 49.74
N ARG A 30 -16.70 -5.85 49.56
CA ARG A 30 -15.66 -5.67 50.59
C ARG A 30 -15.98 -4.55 51.58
N ILE A 31 -16.78 -3.57 51.17
CA ILE A 31 -17.20 -2.44 52.01
C ILE A 31 -18.33 -2.89 52.95
N GLU A 32 -19.26 -3.74 52.47
CA GLU A 32 -20.33 -4.27 53.31
C GLU A 32 -19.80 -5.11 54.47
N SER A 33 -18.83 -6.01 54.25
CA SER A 33 -18.23 -6.77 55.35
C SER A 33 -17.42 -5.89 56.30
N GLY A 34 -16.61 -4.95 55.79
CA GLY A 34 -15.81 -4.05 56.63
C GLY A 34 -16.65 -3.07 57.46
N LEU A 35 -17.80 -2.61 56.93
CA LEU A 35 -18.72 -1.75 57.65
C LEU A 35 -19.55 -2.54 58.68
N ARG A 36 -19.93 -3.79 58.37
CA ARG A 36 -20.67 -4.64 59.31
C ARG A 36 -19.80 -5.10 60.48
N ASP A 37 -18.52 -5.37 60.24
CA ASP A 37 -17.55 -5.72 61.28
C ASP A 37 -17.18 -4.47 62.13
N ALA A 38 -17.07 -3.28 61.53
CA ALA A 38 -16.87 -2.03 62.27
C ALA A 38 -18.08 -1.66 63.15
N VAL A 39 -19.31 -1.86 62.65
CA VAL A 39 -20.55 -1.62 63.41
C VAL A 39 -20.77 -2.68 64.51
N ALA A 40 -20.26 -3.90 64.35
CA ALA A 40 -20.33 -4.93 65.38
C ALA A 40 -19.36 -4.67 66.54
N ASP A 41 -18.18 -4.09 66.26
CA ASP A 41 -17.18 -3.72 67.28
C ASP A 41 -17.57 -2.44 68.04
N GLU A 42 -18.36 -1.56 67.41
CA GLU A 42 -18.87 -0.30 67.98
C GLU A 42 -20.23 -0.46 68.72
N GLY A 43 -20.75 -1.69 68.80
CA GLY A 43 -22.06 -2.04 69.37
C GLY A 43 -22.21 -1.97 70.89
N SER A 44 -21.20 -1.50 71.64
CA SER A 44 -21.30 -1.33 73.11
C SER A 44 -21.40 0.14 73.58
N PHE A 45 -21.40 1.11 72.66
CA PHE A 45 -21.31 2.54 73.01
C PHE A 45 -22.57 3.38 72.75
N LEU A 46 -23.65 2.79 72.21
CA LEU A 46 -24.85 3.55 71.80
C LEU A 46 -26.15 3.04 72.44
N GLU A 47 -26.09 2.66 73.72
CA GLU A 47 -27.29 2.31 74.50
C GLU A 47 -28.10 3.55 74.93
N ASN A 48 -27.76 4.75 74.47
CA ASN A 48 -28.33 5.98 75.03
C ASN A 48 -28.43 7.18 74.07
N ASP A 49 -28.90 7.01 72.83
CA ASP A 49 -29.27 8.17 72.01
C ASP A 49 -30.57 8.00 71.20
N LEU A 50 -31.49 8.94 71.45
CA LEU A 50 -32.90 8.97 71.05
C LEU A 50 -33.12 9.50 69.64
N THR A 51 -32.42 8.98 68.63
CA THR A 51 -32.61 9.39 67.23
C THR A 51 -32.80 8.19 66.31
N SER A 52 -33.96 7.56 66.45
CA SER A 52 -34.38 6.42 65.61
C SER A 52 -34.51 6.82 64.12
N PRO A 53 -33.76 6.20 63.19
CA PRO A 53 -33.88 6.41 61.75
C PRO A 53 -35.10 5.70 61.12
N GLN A 54 -36.19 5.47 61.87
CA GLN A 54 -37.40 4.76 61.41
C GLN A 54 -38.27 5.50 60.38
N ARG A 55 -37.65 6.33 59.53
CA ARG A 55 -38.24 6.84 58.29
C ARG A 55 -37.60 6.18 57.06
N TYR A 56 -37.54 4.84 57.06
CA TYR A 56 -37.14 4.01 55.92
C TYR A 56 -38.21 4.04 54.80
N GLY A 57 -38.37 5.19 54.15
CA GLY A 57 -39.05 5.32 52.85
C GLY A 57 -38.04 5.28 51.69
N ASP A 58 -36.85 5.82 51.92
CA ASP A 58 -35.83 5.98 50.88
C ASP A 58 -35.08 4.67 50.59
N VAL A 59 -34.90 3.80 51.58
CA VAL A 59 -34.16 2.55 51.42
C VAL A 59 -34.93 1.52 50.60
N ALA A 60 -36.27 1.50 50.70
CA ALA A 60 -37.10 0.58 49.91
C ALA A 60 -37.09 0.91 48.42
N ILE A 61 -37.10 2.20 48.06
CA ILE A 61 -37.05 2.67 46.66
C ILE A 61 -35.65 2.45 46.07
N LEU A 62 -34.59 2.74 46.84
CA LEU A 62 -33.22 2.47 46.44
C LEU A 62 -32.97 0.97 46.24
N GLN A 63 -33.54 0.13 47.10
CA GLN A 63 -33.45 -1.33 46.98
C GLN A 63 -34.27 -1.86 45.81
N TRP A 64 -35.44 -1.29 45.51
CA TRP A 64 -36.18 -1.64 44.30
C TRP A 64 -35.40 -1.26 43.03
N ALA A 65 -34.78 -0.08 43.01
CA ALA A 65 -33.96 0.38 41.89
C ALA A 65 -32.71 -0.50 41.69
N SER A 66 -32.04 -0.90 42.77
CA SER A 66 -30.87 -1.80 42.67
C SER A 66 -31.27 -3.15 42.09
N LEU A 67 -32.40 -3.72 42.52
CA LEU A 67 -32.90 -4.99 41.98
C LEU A 67 -33.28 -4.92 40.49
N GLN A 68 -33.75 -3.77 40.01
CA GLN A 68 -34.00 -3.57 38.57
C GLN A 68 -32.69 -3.44 37.78
N LEU A 69 -31.72 -2.71 38.32
CA LEU A 69 -30.39 -2.58 37.72
C LEU A 69 -29.68 -3.94 37.64
N ASP A 70 -29.80 -4.77 38.67
CA ASP A 70 -29.25 -6.14 38.68
C ASP A 70 -29.90 -7.02 37.61
N ARG A 71 -31.22 -6.89 37.40
CA ARG A 71 -31.94 -7.61 36.33
C ARG A 71 -31.46 -7.19 34.94
N ILE A 72 -31.26 -5.89 34.73
CA ILE A 72 -30.73 -5.34 33.48
C ILE A 72 -29.30 -5.83 33.26
N ASN A 73 -28.46 -5.79 34.31
CA ASN A 73 -27.09 -6.25 34.25
C ASN A 73 -27.01 -7.75 33.94
N TYR A 74 -27.88 -8.58 34.50
CA TYR A 74 -27.97 -10.01 34.17
C TYR A 74 -28.32 -10.25 32.69
N HIS A 75 -29.27 -9.48 32.15
CA HIS A 75 -29.64 -9.59 30.73
C HIS A 75 -28.52 -9.08 29.81
N TRP A 76 -27.85 -8.00 30.19
CA TRP A 76 -26.70 -7.46 29.49
C TRP A 76 -25.53 -8.47 29.49
N GLN A 77 -25.17 -9.02 30.65
CA GLN A 77 -24.14 -10.04 30.76
C GLN A 77 -24.51 -11.28 29.95
N ARG A 78 -25.76 -11.76 30.02
CA ARG A 78 -26.20 -12.89 29.20
C ARG A 78 -26.17 -12.58 27.70
N TRP A 79 -26.46 -11.35 27.30
CA TRP A 79 -26.38 -10.91 25.91
C TRP A 79 -24.93 -10.81 25.42
N VAL A 80 -24.04 -10.23 26.22
CA VAL A 80 -22.62 -10.04 25.91
C VAL A 80 -21.85 -11.37 25.96
N VAL A 81 -22.04 -12.17 27.03
CA VAL A 81 -21.36 -13.46 27.24
C VAL A 81 -22.01 -14.57 26.41
N GLY A 82 -23.32 -14.50 26.14
CA GLY A 82 -24.02 -15.45 25.28
C GLY A 82 -23.74 -15.30 23.78
N TYR A 83 -23.01 -14.26 23.37
CA TYR A 83 -22.74 -13.96 21.96
C TYR A 83 -21.65 -14.84 21.32
N GLN A 84 -21.10 -15.82 22.04
CA GLN A 84 -19.80 -16.42 21.69
C GLN A 84 -19.83 -17.86 21.11
N GLY A 85 -20.94 -18.34 20.54
CA GLY A 85 -20.87 -19.67 19.90
C GLY A 85 -21.93 -20.03 18.86
N GLN A 86 -23.21 -19.73 19.09
CA GLN A 86 -24.28 -20.19 18.19
C GLN A 86 -24.69 -19.18 17.12
N SER A 87 -24.51 -17.88 17.35
CA SER A 87 -24.94 -16.83 16.42
C SER A 87 -24.05 -16.67 15.18
N GLN A 88 -22.83 -17.20 15.20
CA GLN A 88 -21.95 -17.18 14.03
C GLN A 88 -22.43 -18.18 12.94
N MET A 89 -23.03 -19.30 13.35
CA MET A 89 -23.59 -20.27 12.42
C MET A 89 -24.96 -19.83 11.88
N ASP A 90 -25.76 -19.17 12.72
CA ASP A 90 -27.12 -18.75 12.36
C ASP A 90 -27.19 -17.45 11.53
N LEU A 91 -26.11 -16.66 11.49
CA LEU A 91 -25.97 -15.56 10.53
C LEU A 91 -25.61 -16.09 9.12
N MET A 92 -24.89 -17.20 9.03
CA MET A 92 -24.54 -17.83 7.74
C MET A 92 -25.70 -18.64 7.15
N SER A 93 -26.61 -19.17 7.98
CA SER A 93 -27.82 -19.89 7.54
C SER A 93 -28.92 -18.98 6.98
N ARG A 94 -28.83 -17.65 7.19
CA ARG A 94 -29.82 -16.65 6.74
C ARG A 94 -29.53 -16.05 5.36
N LEU A 95 -28.38 -16.38 4.76
CA LEU A 95 -28.10 -16.05 3.35
C LEU A 95 -28.82 -17.07 2.45
N PRO A 96 -29.64 -16.63 1.47
CA PRO A 96 -30.35 -17.54 0.58
C PRO A 96 -29.37 -18.22 -0.37
N GLY A 97 -29.17 -19.52 -0.16
CA GLY A 97 -28.19 -20.33 -0.89
C GLY A 97 -27.25 -20.96 0.12
N ASN A 98 -27.29 -22.27 0.22
CA ASN A 98 -26.54 -23.13 1.16
C ASN A 98 -25.01 -23.08 0.93
N PHE A 99 -24.43 -21.89 0.86
CA PHE A 99 -23.01 -21.66 0.60
C PHE A 99 -22.19 -22.01 1.85
N GLY A 100 -21.83 -23.29 1.97
CA GLY A 100 -20.93 -23.73 3.02
C GLY A 100 -19.53 -23.09 2.88
N LEU A 101 -18.74 -23.08 3.95
CA LEU A 101 -17.34 -22.60 3.95
C LEU A 101 -16.49 -23.14 2.78
N LYS A 102 -16.79 -24.37 2.33
CA LYS A 102 -16.13 -25.01 1.19
C LYS A 102 -16.46 -24.31 -0.14
N GLU A 103 -17.71 -23.94 -0.38
CA GLU A 103 -18.14 -23.26 -1.60
C GLU A 103 -17.58 -21.83 -1.66
N LEU A 104 -17.52 -21.14 -0.52
CA LEU A 104 -16.84 -19.86 -0.42
C LEU A 104 -15.31 -20.00 -0.63
N GLY A 105 -14.72 -21.09 -0.15
CA GLY A 105 -13.34 -21.47 -0.43
C GLY A 105 -13.06 -21.70 -1.90
N TYR A 106 -13.94 -22.40 -2.62
CA TYR A 106 -13.81 -22.59 -4.07
C TYR A 106 -14.02 -21.29 -4.86
N LEU A 107 -14.97 -20.44 -4.45
CA LEU A 107 -15.19 -19.13 -5.07
C LEU A 107 -13.98 -18.20 -4.90
N THR A 108 -13.42 -18.13 -3.69
CA THR A 108 -12.23 -17.31 -3.41
C THR A 108 -10.99 -17.87 -4.11
N ALA A 109 -10.78 -19.19 -4.09
CA ALA A 109 -9.70 -19.84 -4.84
C ALA A 109 -9.83 -19.61 -6.36
N GLY A 110 -11.06 -19.68 -6.89
CA GLY A 110 -11.36 -19.38 -8.29
C GLY A 110 -11.04 -17.93 -8.64
N LEU A 111 -11.45 -16.98 -7.80
CA LEU A 111 -11.18 -15.56 -8.01
C LEU A 111 -9.67 -15.25 -7.98
N VAL A 112 -8.96 -15.81 -7.01
CA VAL A 112 -7.49 -15.67 -6.90
C VAL A 112 -6.80 -16.33 -8.09
N GLY A 113 -7.25 -17.51 -8.51
CA GLY A 113 -6.71 -18.21 -9.68
C GLY A 113 -6.87 -17.39 -10.97
N VAL A 114 -8.06 -16.82 -11.19
CA VAL A 114 -8.32 -15.93 -12.34
C VAL A 114 -7.48 -14.66 -12.25
N ALA A 115 -7.37 -14.04 -11.07
CA ALA A 115 -6.54 -12.85 -10.88
C ALA A 115 -5.05 -13.13 -11.20
N LEU A 116 -4.52 -14.26 -10.75
CA LEU A 116 -3.15 -14.70 -11.05
C LEU A 116 -2.96 -15.00 -12.54
N LEU A 117 -3.94 -15.63 -13.19
CA LEU A 117 -3.90 -15.87 -14.63
C LEU A 117 -3.86 -14.56 -15.41
N ILE A 118 -4.72 -13.59 -15.07
CA ILE A 118 -4.73 -12.27 -15.70
C ILE A 118 -3.38 -11.57 -15.47
N ALA A 119 -2.87 -11.56 -14.23
CA ALA A 119 -1.57 -10.98 -13.91
C ALA A 119 -0.44 -11.64 -14.72
N GLY A 120 -0.46 -12.97 -14.86
CA GLY A 120 0.49 -13.73 -15.67
C GLY A 120 0.43 -13.35 -17.15
N VAL A 121 -0.77 -13.24 -17.73
CA VAL A 121 -0.97 -12.82 -19.13
C VAL A 121 -0.50 -11.38 -19.34
N VAL A 122 -0.88 -10.45 -18.45
CA VAL A 122 -0.47 -9.04 -18.53
C VAL A 122 1.05 -8.90 -18.41
N SER A 123 1.67 -9.66 -17.50
CA SER A 123 3.13 -9.69 -17.33
C SER A 123 3.83 -10.25 -18.58
N ALA A 124 3.37 -11.39 -19.11
CA ALA A 124 3.93 -12.01 -20.32
C ALA A 124 3.81 -11.08 -21.54
N LEU A 125 2.67 -10.41 -21.70
CA LEU A 125 2.50 -9.39 -22.74
C LEU A 125 3.49 -8.24 -22.52
N SER A 126 3.60 -7.72 -21.30
CA SER A 126 4.49 -6.59 -20.93
C SER A 126 5.98 -6.88 -21.14
N ILE A 127 6.43 -8.11 -20.88
CA ILE A 127 7.81 -8.53 -21.15
C ILE A 127 8.07 -8.54 -22.67
N ARG A 128 7.14 -9.10 -23.46
CA ARG A 128 7.21 -9.03 -24.94
C ARG A 128 7.16 -7.57 -25.42
N ARG A 129 6.44 -6.70 -24.71
CA ARG A 129 6.38 -5.26 -24.99
C ARG A 129 7.74 -4.58 -24.77
N GLY A 130 8.45 -4.91 -23.69
CA GLY A 130 9.77 -4.36 -23.35
C GLY A 130 10.86 -4.78 -24.32
N ALA A 131 10.90 -6.05 -24.73
CA ALA A 131 11.91 -6.57 -25.67
C ALA A 131 11.88 -5.87 -27.04
N ARG A 132 10.72 -5.37 -27.48
CA ARG A 132 10.59 -4.60 -28.73
C ARG A 132 11.02 -3.14 -28.57
N LYS A 133 10.74 -2.50 -27.42
CA LYS A 133 11.25 -1.15 -27.11
C LYS A 133 12.77 -1.13 -27.06
N ASP A 134 13.39 -2.20 -26.56
CA ASP A 134 14.84 -2.38 -26.57
C ASP A 134 15.44 -2.37 -27.99
N ALA A 135 14.73 -2.89 -29.00
CA ALA A 135 15.24 -2.91 -30.38
C ALA A 135 15.48 -1.49 -30.94
N PHE A 136 14.62 -0.52 -30.64
CA PHE A 136 14.84 0.88 -31.04
C PHE A 136 16.08 1.46 -30.35
N GLY A 137 16.17 1.31 -29.03
CA GLY A 137 17.30 1.80 -28.24
C GLY A 137 18.64 1.23 -28.70
N ARG A 138 18.69 -0.08 -29.02
CA ARG A 138 19.88 -0.73 -29.57
C ARG A 138 20.34 -0.12 -30.89
N VAL A 139 19.43 0.27 -31.78
CA VAL A 139 19.78 0.88 -33.07
C VAL A 139 20.31 2.30 -32.88
N VAL A 140 19.72 3.09 -31.97
CA VAL A 140 20.22 4.43 -31.63
C VAL A 140 21.61 4.36 -31.01
N LEU A 141 21.83 3.46 -30.05
CA LEU A 141 23.17 3.22 -29.48
C LEU A 141 24.20 2.81 -30.54
N ALA A 142 23.80 1.98 -31.50
CA ALA A 142 24.67 1.58 -32.61
C ALA A 142 25.01 2.75 -33.54
N TRP A 143 24.12 3.74 -33.69
CA TRP A 143 24.39 4.98 -34.41
C TRP A 143 25.35 5.89 -33.63
N HIS A 144 25.18 6.05 -32.31
CA HIS A 144 26.12 6.81 -31.48
C HIS A 144 27.54 6.25 -31.57
N ARG A 145 27.68 4.92 -31.43
CA ARG A 145 28.97 4.23 -31.60
C ARG A 145 29.57 4.44 -32.99
N LEU A 146 28.74 4.45 -34.04
CA LEU A 146 29.21 4.75 -35.39
C LEU A 146 29.78 6.17 -35.43
N CYS A 147 29.06 7.17 -34.91
CA CYS A 147 29.50 8.56 -34.90
C CYS A 147 30.83 8.72 -34.16
N GLU A 148 30.98 8.09 -33.00
CA GLU A 148 32.25 8.04 -32.26
C GLU A 148 33.39 7.45 -33.09
N GLN A 149 33.15 6.34 -33.79
CA GLN A 149 34.16 5.70 -34.65
C GLN A 149 34.63 6.58 -35.82
N VAL A 150 33.78 7.49 -36.30
CA VAL A 150 34.15 8.42 -37.38
C VAL A 150 34.67 9.77 -36.88
N GLY A 151 34.87 9.92 -35.56
CA GLY A 151 35.41 11.14 -34.94
C GLY A 151 34.37 12.22 -34.66
N VAL A 152 33.08 11.87 -34.64
CA VAL A 152 31.97 12.78 -34.29
C VAL A 152 31.30 12.27 -33.00
N PRO A 153 31.91 12.50 -31.82
CA PRO A 153 31.33 12.04 -30.57
C PRO A 153 30.03 12.78 -30.23
N VAL A 154 29.11 12.04 -29.60
CA VAL A 154 27.83 12.56 -29.12
C VAL A 154 28.07 13.39 -27.86
N ARG A 155 27.56 14.62 -27.85
CA ARG A 155 27.68 15.53 -26.70
C ARG A 155 26.47 15.41 -25.77
N THR A 156 26.68 15.70 -24.49
CA THR A 156 25.59 15.73 -23.51
C THR A 156 24.58 16.83 -23.88
N GLY A 157 23.29 16.49 -23.90
CA GLY A 157 22.22 17.43 -24.26
C GLY A 157 22.08 17.70 -25.77
N GLU A 158 22.84 16.99 -26.61
CA GLU A 158 22.78 17.16 -28.07
C GLU A 158 21.54 16.48 -28.67
N THR A 159 20.84 17.18 -29.56
CA THR A 159 19.68 16.60 -30.25
C THR A 159 20.12 15.70 -31.42
N PRO A 160 19.31 14.69 -31.81
CA PRO A 160 19.63 13.83 -32.96
C PRO A 160 19.89 14.64 -34.24
N THR A 161 19.15 15.73 -34.45
CA THR A 161 19.33 16.61 -35.62
C THR A 161 20.70 17.29 -35.61
N THR A 162 21.10 17.84 -34.45
CA THR A 162 22.41 18.51 -34.29
C THR A 162 23.55 17.54 -34.52
N LEU A 163 23.45 16.31 -33.99
CA LEU A 163 24.45 15.27 -34.21
C LEU A 163 24.53 14.88 -35.70
N ALA A 164 23.40 14.78 -36.39
CA ALA A 164 23.38 14.45 -37.81
C ALA A 164 23.94 15.57 -38.70
N GLU A 165 23.75 16.84 -38.33
CA GLU A 165 24.37 17.98 -39.02
C GLU A 165 25.89 17.93 -38.88
N ARG A 166 26.41 17.77 -37.67
CA ARG A 166 27.85 17.60 -37.45
C ARG A 166 28.43 16.40 -38.18
N LEU A 167 27.69 15.30 -38.23
CA LEU A 167 28.10 14.11 -38.97
C LEU A 167 28.13 14.37 -40.49
N ALA A 168 27.16 15.11 -41.01
CA ALA A 168 27.12 15.51 -42.41
C ALA A 168 28.29 16.44 -42.77
N ASP A 169 28.62 17.41 -41.91
CA ASP A 169 29.74 18.31 -42.10
C ASP A 169 31.08 17.55 -42.12
N ALA A 170 31.24 16.58 -41.23
CA ALA A 170 32.45 15.76 -41.16
C ALA A 170 32.54 14.72 -42.30
N ARG A 171 31.40 14.22 -42.78
CA ARG A 171 31.28 13.17 -43.80
C ARG A 171 30.09 13.46 -44.73
N PRO A 172 30.30 14.25 -45.80
CA PRO A 172 29.22 14.62 -46.73
C PRO A 172 28.52 13.42 -47.39
N GLU A 173 29.23 12.30 -47.55
CA GLU A 173 28.72 11.06 -48.14
C GLU A 173 27.50 10.46 -47.40
N VAL A 174 27.35 10.75 -46.11
CA VAL A 174 26.24 10.27 -45.28
C VAL A 174 25.20 11.35 -44.96
N GLU A 175 25.31 12.55 -45.54
CA GLU A 175 24.44 13.69 -45.19
C GLU A 175 22.95 13.33 -45.26
N SER A 176 22.51 12.75 -46.38
CA SER A 176 21.11 12.39 -46.61
C SER A 176 20.61 11.31 -45.64
N SER A 177 21.40 10.27 -45.43
CA SER A 177 21.06 9.13 -44.57
C SER A 177 21.10 9.51 -43.09
N ALA A 178 22.04 10.36 -42.67
CA ALA A 178 22.15 10.90 -41.31
C ALA A 178 20.95 11.79 -40.97
N ARG A 179 20.58 12.74 -41.83
CA ARG A 179 19.40 13.61 -41.62
C ARG A 179 18.10 12.81 -41.56
N LEU A 180 17.94 11.82 -42.44
CA LEU A 180 16.77 10.93 -42.42
C LEU A 180 16.70 10.10 -41.14
N PHE A 181 17.84 9.61 -40.65
CA PHE A 181 17.93 8.87 -39.39
C PHE A 181 17.52 9.77 -38.21
N ALA A 182 18.09 10.96 -38.11
CA ALA A 182 17.77 11.92 -37.05
C ALA A 182 16.30 12.30 -37.01
N ARG A 183 15.69 12.61 -38.18
CA ARG A 183 14.25 12.92 -38.26
C ARG A 183 13.39 11.77 -37.76
N ALA A 184 13.73 10.53 -38.11
CA ALA A 184 12.99 9.35 -37.68
C ALA A 184 13.16 9.05 -36.17
N VAL A 185 14.34 9.33 -35.60
CA VAL A 185 14.54 9.25 -34.15
C VAL A 185 13.73 10.34 -33.44
N ASN A 186 13.74 11.57 -33.97
CA ASN A 186 13.01 12.69 -33.39
C ASN A 186 11.50 12.42 -33.40
N SER A 187 10.95 11.94 -34.54
CA SER A 187 9.54 11.58 -34.61
C SER A 187 9.16 10.48 -33.62
N HIS A 188 10.04 9.52 -33.36
CA HIS A 188 9.79 8.47 -32.37
C HIS A 188 9.68 9.02 -30.95
N TYR A 189 10.50 10.01 -30.56
CA TYR A 189 10.43 10.62 -29.24
C TYR A 189 9.19 11.52 -29.05
N TYR A 190 8.73 12.19 -30.11
CA TYR A 190 7.60 13.12 -30.04
C TYR A 190 6.24 12.51 -30.40
N THR A 191 6.19 11.26 -30.85
CA THR A 191 4.92 10.58 -31.20
C THR A 191 4.62 9.49 -30.17
N ALA A 192 3.38 9.42 -29.69
CA ALA A 192 2.87 8.28 -28.95
C ALA A 192 2.78 7.06 -29.88
N SER A 193 3.89 6.35 -30.07
CA SER A 193 4.01 5.25 -31.02
C SER A 193 3.49 3.94 -30.39
N THR A 194 2.60 3.25 -31.11
CA THR A 194 2.20 1.89 -30.76
C THR A 194 3.38 0.92 -30.98
N GLN A 195 3.31 -0.26 -30.38
CA GLN A 195 4.44 -1.19 -30.39
C GLN A 195 4.79 -1.74 -31.78
N GLU A 196 3.77 -1.91 -32.63
CA GLU A 196 3.97 -2.39 -33.99
C GLU A 196 4.68 -1.33 -34.84
N VAL A 197 4.29 -0.06 -34.65
CA VAL A 197 4.93 1.10 -35.27
C VAL A 197 6.40 1.19 -34.84
N SER A 198 6.68 1.09 -33.54
CA SER A 198 8.06 1.09 -33.01
C SER A 198 8.94 -0.03 -33.59
N ALA A 199 8.40 -1.23 -33.78
CA ALA A 199 9.16 -2.34 -34.38
C ALA A 199 9.47 -2.11 -35.87
N HIS A 200 8.52 -1.54 -36.62
CA HIS A 200 8.74 -1.16 -38.02
C HIS A 200 9.76 -0.02 -38.15
N GLU A 201 9.67 0.99 -37.28
CA GLU A 201 10.62 2.09 -37.19
C GLU A 201 12.03 1.62 -36.87
N ALA A 202 12.22 0.73 -35.90
CA ALA A 202 13.52 0.17 -35.55
C ALA A 202 14.17 -0.55 -36.75
N ARG A 203 13.39 -1.31 -37.54
CA ARG A 203 13.89 -1.95 -38.77
C ARG A 203 14.28 -0.92 -39.83
N ARG A 204 13.49 0.15 -39.99
CA ARG A 204 13.79 1.26 -40.91
C ARG A 204 15.08 1.97 -40.52
N LEU A 205 15.26 2.30 -39.25
CA LEU A 205 16.49 2.89 -38.72
C LEU A 205 17.69 1.97 -38.92
N ALA A 206 17.54 0.66 -38.66
CA ALA A 206 18.62 -0.31 -38.89
C ALA A 206 19.06 -0.38 -40.36
N ARG A 207 18.13 -0.25 -41.31
CA ARG A 207 18.45 -0.16 -42.74
C ARG A 207 19.22 1.12 -43.08
N LEU A 208 18.77 2.28 -42.57
CA LEU A 208 19.48 3.55 -42.74
C LEU A 208 20.90 3.49 -42.18
N LEU A 209 21.07 2.93 -40.97
CA LEU A 209 22.37 2.74 -40.36
C LEU A 209 23.29 1.82 -41.18
N LYS A 210 22.74 0.75 -41.78
CA LYS A 210 23.48 -0.13 -42.70
C LYS A 210 23.92 0.62 -43.96
N THR A 211 23.07 1.49 -44.51
CA THR A 211 23.41 2.36 -45.64
C THR A 211 24.54 3.32 -45.28
N MET A 212 24.46 4.00 -44.13
CA MET A 212 25.53 4.88 -43.65
C MET A 212 26.87 4.14 -43.51
N LYS A 213 26.86 2.96 -42.90
CA LYS A 213 28.08 2.12 -42.78
C LYS A 213 28.66 1.71 -44.14
N ARG A 214 27.83 1.56 -45.17
CA ARG A 214 28.27 1.26 -46.54
C ARG A 214 28.84 2.48 -47.24
N GLN A 215 28.20 3.65 -47.07
CA GLN A 215 28.67 4.93 -47.58
C GLN A 215 30.06 5.24 -47.01
N LEU A 216 30.22 5.21 -45.68
CA LEU A 216 31.50 5.45 -45.00
C LEU A 216 32.64 4.47 -45.36
N ARG A 217 32.30 3.30 -45.92
CA ARG A 217 33.29 2.31 -46.38
C ARG A 217 33.68 2.53 -47.84
N ARG A 218 32.85 3.20 -48.64
CA ARG A 218 33.21 3.56 -50.01
C ARG A 218 34.16 4.74 -49.90
N LYS A 219 35.34 4.60 -50.51
CA LYS A 219 36.32 5.68 -50.59
C LYS A 219 35.66 6.87 -51.31
N PRO A 220 35.82 8.12 -50.83
CA PRO A 220 35.30 9.27 -51.56
C PRO A 220 35.86 9.26 -52.97
N GLU A 221 34.99 9.30 -53.99
CA GLU A 221 35.44 9.73 -55.31
C GLU A 221 35.95 11.16 -55.14
N PRO A 222 37.17 11.48 -55.61
CA PRO A 222 37.66 12.84 -55.54
C PRO A 222 36.68 13.71 -56.31
N ALA A 223 36.01 14.63 -55.61
CA ALA A 223 35.22 15.67 -56.23
C ALA A 223 36.10 16.32 -57.30
N SER A 224 35.72 16.13 -58.56
CA SER A 224 36.33 16.81 -59.69
C SER A 224 36.20 18.30 -59.41
N ARG A 225 37.31 18.90 -58.95
CA ARG A 225 37.48 20.35 -58.90
C ARG A 225 37.34 20.85 -60.33
N THR A 226 36.14 21.28 -60.68
CA THR A 226 35.89 22.16 -61.80
C THR A 226 36.60 23.48 -61.49
N LEU A 227 37.80 23.63 -62.06
CA LEU A 227 38.46 24.91 -62.20
C LEU A 227 37.53 25.82 -63.02
N ARG A 228 37.11 26.93 -62.43
CA ARG A 228 36.72 28.16 -63.12
C ARG A 228 37.34 29.33 -62.38
#